data_AF-A0A0R3QGN8-F1
#
_entry.id   AF-A0A0R3QGN8-F1
#
_cell.length_a   1.000
_cell.length_b   1.000
_cell.length_c   1.000
_cell.angle_alpha   90.00
_cell.angle_beta   90.00
_cell.angle_gamma   90.00
#
_symmetry.space_group_name_H-M   'P 1'
#
loop_
_entity.id
_entity.type
_entity.pdbx_description
1 polymer ?
#
loop_
_entity_poly.entity_id
_entity_poly.type
_entity_poly.pdbx_seq_one_letter_code
_entity_poly.pdbx_strand_id
1 'polypeptide(L)'
;MEALVRLWAHEALRLFQDRLVRDDEREWTDHLLDTIAEKYFGTSCDLKQALERPMLYSCWLTKHYLPVSKEQLKEYVAARLRSFYEEELDVQLVLFDQMLDHVLRIDRIYRQPQGHLLLIGTSGSGKTTLSRFVAWINGLSVFQLKVHSKYTATDFDEDIRTVLRRTGCRNEKVCFIMDESNMLDTGFLERLNTLLANGEVILLNLLLNKAGLSEYFFHPFYVPGLFEGDDYTTLMSQIKEDAHRQGLMLDSPDE
;
A
#
# COMPACT_ATOMS: atom_id res chain seq x y z
N MET A 1 -27.73 4.20 11.33
CA MET A 1 -27.45 2.75 11.21
C MET A 1 -26.94 2.42 9.81
N GLU A 2 -27.53 3.04 8.80
CA GLU A 2 -27.21 3.04 7.37
C GLU A 2 -25.72 3.19 7.07
N ALA A 3 -25.07 4.20 7.67
CA ALA A 3 -23.64 4.45 7.46
C ALA A 3 -22.75 3.28 7.96
N LEU A 4 -23.15 2.63 9.06
CA LEU A 4 -22.44 1.47 9.59
C LEU A 4 -22.60 0.26 8.66
N VAL A 5 -23.82 0.00 8.17
CA VAL A 5 -24.08 -1.08 7.20
C VAL A 5 -23.34 -0.83 5.89
N ARG A 6 -23.32 0.42 5.40
CA ARG A 6 -22.55 0.79 4.20
C ARG A 6 -21.05 0.56 4.39
N LEU A 7 -20.50 0.94 5.54
CA LEU A 7 -19.09 0.71 5.84
C LEU A 7 -18.78 -0.79 5.94
N TRP A 8 -19.65 -1.56 6.61
CA TRP A 8 -19.54 -3.02 6.68
C TRP A 8 -19.55 -3.66 5.29
N ALA A 9 -20.50 -3.27 4.43
CA ALA A 9 -20.60 -3.79 3.07
C ALA A 9 -19.37 -3.40 2.23
N HIS A 10 -18.91 -2.16 2.35
CA HIS A 10 -17.67 -1.69 1.70
C HIS A 10 -16.47 -2.56 2.08
N GLU A 11 -16.26 -2.78 3.38
CA GLU A 11 -15.16 -3.60 3.88
C GLU A 11 -15.30 -5.07 3.45
N ALA A 12 -16.51 -5.61 3.40
CA ALA A 12 -16.75 -6.96 2.90
C ALA A 12 -16.38 -7.08 1.40
N LEU A 13 -16.71 -6.09 0.57
CA LEU A 13 -16.27 -6.05 -0.82
C LEU A 13 -14.74 -6.00 -0.94
N ARG A 14 -14.07 -5.20 -0.10
CA ARG A 14 -12.61 -5.13 -0.08
C ARG A 14 -11.95 -6.46 0.32
N LEU A 15 -12.57 -7.22 1.22
CA LEU A 15 -12.03 -8.48 1.71
C LEU A 15 -12.30 -9.67 0.77
N PHE A 16 -13.50 -9.72 0.19
CA PHE A 16 -13.95 -10.90 -0.56
C PHE A 16 -13.97 -10.71 -2.07
N GLN A 17 -14.35 -9.52 -2.55
CA GLN A 17 -14.56 -9.27 -3.98
C GLN A 17 -13.28 -8.81 -4.71
N ASP A 18 -12.35 -8.12 -4.04
CA ASP A 18 -11.15 -7.55 -4.69
C ASP A 18 -10.21 -8.58 -5.32
N ARG A 19 -10.26 -9.84 -4.85
CA ARG A 19 -9.50 -10.97 -5.40
C ARG A 19 -10.21 -11.72 -6.53
N LEU A 20 -11.47 -11.39 -6.83
CA LEU A 20 -12.28 -12.08 -7.83
C LEU A 20 -11.99 -11.51 -9.22
N VAL A 21 -11.84 -12.41 -10.18
CA VAL A 21 -11.47 -12.06 -11.56
C VAL A 21 -12.71 -12.00 -12.45
N ARG A 22 -13.63 -12.95 -12.29
CA ARG A 22 -14.76 -13.12 -13.20
C ARG A 22 -15.96 -12.29 -12.72
N ASP A 23 -16.69 -11.71 -13.67
CA ASP A 23 -17.81 -10.81 -13.34
C ASP A 23 -19.00 -11.56 -12.69
N ASP A 24 -19.22 -12.82 -13.05
CA ASP A 24 -20.22 -13.69 -12.42
C ASP A 24 -19.94 -13.91 -10.93
N GLU A 25 -18.67 -14.06 -10.54
CA GLU A 25 -18.26 -14.19 -9.14
C GLU A 25 -18.47 -12.89 -8.36
N ARG A 26 -18.27 -11.74 -9.02
CA ARG A 26 -18.48 -10.41 -8.42
C ARG A 26 -19.97 -10.15 -8.18
N GLU A 27 -20.80 -10.41 -9.18
CA GLU A 27 -22.26 -10.32 -9.09
C GLU A 27 -22.81 -11.25 -8.01
N TRP A 28 -22.31 -12.49 -7.95
CA TRP A 28 -22.68 -13.43 -6.88
C TRP A 28 -22.33 -12.89 -5.49
N THR A 29 -21.15 -12.30 -5.34
CA THR A 29 -20.71 -11.72 -4.06
C THR A 29 -21.59 -10.53 -3.67
N ASP A 30 -21.96 -9.69 -4.63
CA ASP A 30 -22.87 -8.57 -4.42
C ASP A 30 -24.24 -9.05 -3.92
N HIS A 31 -24.83 -10.04 -4.58
CA HIS A 31 -26.10 -10.63 -4.15
C HIS A 31 -26.02 -11.32 -2.78
N LEU A 32 -24.91 -11.99 -2.47
CA LEU A 32 -24.71 -12.62 -1.17
C LEU A 32 -24.64 -11.58 -0.06
N LEU A 33 -23.92 -10.47 -0.27
CA LEU A 33 -23.85 -9.37 0.69
C LEU A 33 -25.21 -8.73 0.93
N ASP A 34 -25.97 -8.50 -0.14
CA ASP A 34 -27.31 -7.92 -0.05
C ASP A 34 -28.25 -8.86 0.74
N THR A 35 -28.20 -10.16 0.49
CA THR A 35 -28.99 -11.18 1.22
C THR A 35 -28.62 -11.26 2.70
N ILE A 36 -27.32 -11.19 3.03
CA ILE A 36 -26.85 -11.18 4.43
C ILE A 36 -27.30 -9.90 5.12
N ALA A 37 -27.22 -8.76 4.44
CA ALA A 37 -27.66 -7.49 4.97
C ALA A 37 -29.17 -7.48 5.27
N GLU A 38 -29.99 -8.03 4.37
CA GLU A 38 -31.43 -8.21 4.59
C GLU A 38 -31.72 -9.08 5.80
N LYS A 39 -31.00 -10.19 5.95
CA LYS A 39 -31.20 -11.14 7.06
C LYS A 39 -30.89 -10.53 8.43
N TYR A 40 -29.81 -9.76 8.55
CA TYR A 40 -29.34 -9.27 9.86
C TYR A 40 -29.70 -7.80 10.14
N PHE A 41 -29.86 -6.97 9.11
CA PHE A 41 -30.08 -5.53 9.25
C PHE A 41 -31.39 -5.04 8.59
N GLY A 42 -32.19 -5.92 7.97
CA GLY A 42 -33.36 -5.53 7.19
C GLY A 42 -34.46 -4.79 7.95
N THR A 43 -34.56 -4.95 9.27
CA THR A 43 -35.50 -4.19 10.11
C THR A 43 -34.89 -2.93 10.71
N SER A 44 -33.58 -2.73 10.58
CA SER A 44 -32.81 -1.74 11.35
C SER A 44 -32.44 -0.49 10.55
N CYS A 45 -32.50 -0.53 9.21
CA CYS A 45 -32.17 0.61 8.35
C CYS A 45 -32.71 0.42 6.92
N ASP A 46 -32.72 1.51 6.13
CA ASP A 46 -33.00 1.43 4.70
C ASP A 46 -31.79 0.83 3.96
N LEU A 47 -31.89 -0.46 3.64
CA LEU A 47 -30.83 -1.19 2.93
C LEU A 47 -30.64 -0.72 1.49
N LYS A 48 -31.67 -0.19 0.82
CA LYS A 48 -31.51 0.31 -0.55
C LYS A 48 -30.59 1.51 -0.58
N GLN A 49 -30.75 2.41 0.39
CA GLN A 49 -29.85 3.55 0.55
C GLN A 49 -28.47 3.12 1.06
N ALA A 50 -28.41 2.25 2.06
CA ALA A 50 -27.14 1.83 2.65
C ALA A 50 -26.25 1.08 1.63
N LEU A 51 -26.84 0.20 0.81
CA LEU A 51 -26.14 -0.67 -0.13
C LEU A 51 -26.01 -0.08 -1.55
N GLU A 52 -26.31 1.21 -1.73
CA GLU A 52 -26.22 1.88 -3.03
C GLU A 52 -24.77 1.83 -3.58
N ARG A 53 -24.59 1.25 -4.76
CA ARG A 53 -23.31 1.12 -5.46
C ARG A 53 -23.16 2.27 -6.49
N PRO A 54 -21.93 2.76 -6.77
CA PRO A 54 -20.65 2.29 -6.24
C PRO A 54 -20.36 2.77 -4.81
N MET A 55 -19.66 1.94 -4.03
CA MET A 55 -19.23 2.26 -2.67
C MET A 55 -17.81 2.83 -2.69
N LEU A 56 -17.71 4.14 -2.90
CA LEU A 56 -16.42 4.83 -2.94
C LEU A 56 -16.13 5.47 -1.59
N TYR A 57 -14.98 5.16 -1.00
CA TYR A 57 -14.49 5.74 0.26
C TYR A 57 -13.10 6.33 0.09
N SER A 58 -12.89 7.53 0.62
CA SER A 58 -11.60 8.23 0.51
C SER A 58 -11.42 9.26 1.62
N CYS A 59 -10.16 9.58 1.94
CA CYS A 59 -9.78 10.75 2.74
C CYS A 59 -9.09 11.85 1.90
N TRP A 60 -9.25 11.83 0.57
CA TRP A 60 -8.66 12.85 -0.30
C TRP A 60 -9.48 14.14 -0.34
N LEU A 61 -10.81 14.01 -0.28
CA LEU A 61 -11.73 15.15 -0.28
C LEU A 61 -11.97 15.71 1.12
N THR A 62 -11.77 14.90 2.15
CA THR A 62 -12.01 15.25 3.56
C THR A 62 -10.90 14.69 4.45
N LYS A 63 -10.73 15.21 5.67
CA LYS A 63 -9.71 14.70 6.61
C LYS A 63 -10.00 13.29 7.14
N HIS A 64 -11.20 12.75 6.89
CA HIS A 64 -11.65 11.47 7.42
C HIS A 64 -11.95 10.49 6.30
N TYR A 65 -11.83 9.20 6.58
CA TYR A 65 -12.16 8.15 5.62
C TYR A 65 -13.68 7.98 5.55
N LEU A 66 -14.30 8.61 4.54
CA LEU A 66 -15.75 8.77 4.42
C LEU A 66 -16.23 8.40 3.01
N PRO A 67 -17.53 8.10 2.83
CA PRO A 67 -18.08 7.88 1.51
C PRO A 67 -18.01 9.18 0.68
N VAL A 68 -17.66 9.04 -0.60
CA VAL A 68 -17.47 10.16 -1.52
C VAL A 68 -18.34 9.99 -2.77
N SER A 69 -18.80 11.11 -3.33
CA SER A 69 -19.49 11.08 -4.63
C SER A 69 -18.51 10.79 -5.75
N LYS A 70 -18.98 10.07 -6.78
CA LYS A 70 -18.17 9.72 -7.94
C LYS A 70 -17.71 10.97 -8.71
N GLU A 71 -18.59 11.95 -8.86
CA GLU A 71 -18.34 13.18 -9.61
C GLU A 71 -17.24 14.01 -8.96
N GLN A 72 -17.34 14.25 -7.64
CA GLN A 72 -16.31 15.00 -6.89
C GLN A 72 -14.97 14.27 -6.89
N LEU A 73 -14.98 12.95 -6.74
CA LEU A 73 -13.75 12.15 -6.78
C LEU A 73 -13.12 12.22 -8.18
N LYS A 74 -13.93 12.13 -9.24
CA LYS A 74 -13.48 12.20 -10.64
C LYS A 74 -12.80 13.53 -10.93
N GLU A 75 -13.42 14.64 -10.51
CA GLU A 75 -12.86 15.98 -10.67
C GLU A 75 -11.54 16.14 -9.91
N TYR A 76 -11.50 15.68 -8.66
CA TYR A 76 -10.29 15.72 -7.83
C TYR A 76 -9.14 14.92 -8.44
N VAL A 77 -9.39 13.68 -8.85
CA VAL A 77 -8.37 12.81 -9.46
C VAL A 77 -7.89 13.40 -10.79
N ALA A 78 -8.79 13.95 -11.62
CA ALA A 78 -8.41 14.59 -12.88
C ALA A 78 -7.56 15.86 -12.67
N ALA A 79 -7.79 16.62 -11.59
CA ALA A 79 -6.93 17.74 -11.24
C ALA A 79 -5.55 17.26 -10.75
N ARG A 80 -5.50 16.26 -9.87
CA ARG A 80 -4.24 15.71 -9.35
C ARG A 80 -3.39 15.01 -10.41
N LEU A 81 -4.03 14.31 -11.35
CA LEU A 81 -3.31 13.68 -12.47
C LEU A 81 -2.59 14.69 -13.34
N ARG A 82 -3.18 15.88 -13.56
CA ARG A 82 -2.52 16.96 -14.31
C ARG A 82 -1.22 17.40 -13.63
N SER A 83 -1.25 17.67 -12.33
CA SER A 83 -0.04 18.00 -11.55
C SER A 83 0.98 16.86 -11.57
N PHE A 84 0.51 15.62 -11.46
CA PHE A 84 1.40 14.46 -11.52
C PHE A 84 2.10 14.31 -12.89
N TYR A 85 1.44 14.62 -14.00
CA TYR A 85 2.08 14.63 -15.32
C TYR A 85 3.13 15.74 -15.45
N GLU A 86 2.85 16.93 -14.91
CA GLU A 86 3.81 18.04 -14.94
C GLU A 86 5.08 17.74 -14.14
N GLU A 87 4.96 17.01 -13.02
CA GLU A 87 6.08 16.73 -12.11
C GLU A 87 6.85 15.43 -12.45
N GLU A 88 6.15 14.36 -12.83
CA GLU A 88 6.72 12.99 -12.78
C GLU A 88 6.64 12.22 -14.11
N LEU A 89 5.78 12.60 -15.07
CA LEU A 89 5.47 11.74 -16.21
C LEU A 89 5.10 12.48 -17.51
N ASP A 90 5.74 12.08 -18.61
CA ASP A 90 5.45 12.57 -19.96
C ASP A 90 4.32 11.78 -20.68
N VAL A 91 3.58 10.91 -19.95
CA VAL A 91 2.57 10.00 -20.53
C VAL A 91 1.19 10.27 -19.92
N GLN A 92 0.26 10.74 -20.75
CA GLN A 92 -1.13 11.01 -20.36
C GLN A 92 -1.95 9.71 -20.28
N LEU A 93 -2.52 9.41 -19.10
CA LEU A 93 -3.56 8.39 -18.97
C LEU A 93 -4.93 9.04 -19.21
N VAL A 94 -5.79 8.31 -19.91
CA VAL A 94 -7.20 8.67 -20.00
C VAL A 94 -7.88 8.18 -18.71
N LEU A 95 -8.52 9.10 -17.99
CA LEU A 95 -9.26 8.77 -16.78
C LEU A 95 -10.60 8.10 -17.13
N PHE A 96 -10.76 6.83 -16.76
CA PHE A 96 -12.01 6.07 -16.88
C PHE A 96 -12.59 5.76 -15.50
N ASP A 97 -13.89 5.51 -15.42
CA ASP A 97 -14.58 5.41 -14.13
C ASP A 97 -14.05 4.27 -13.25
N GLN A 98 -13.70 3.11 -13.82
CA GLN A 98 -13.10 1.99 -13.09
C GLN A 98 -11.72 2.33 -12.49
N MET A 99 -11.02 3.33 -13.03
CA MET A 99 -9.75 3.80 -12.46
C MET A 99 -9.96 4.35 -11.05
N LEU A 100 -11.10 4.98 -10.78
CA LEU A 100 -11.42 5.54 -9.47
C LEU A 100 -11.46 4.46 -8.39
N ASP A 101 -12.08 3.31 -8.69
CA ASP A 101 -12.06 2.15 -7.81
C ASP A 101 -10.64 1.64 -7.58
N HIS A 102 -9.84 1.51 -8.63
CA HIS A 102 -8.46 1.01 -8.52
C HIS A 102 -7.56 1.92 -7.68
N VAL A 103 -7.62 3.24 -7.90
CA VAL A 103 -6.78 4.17 -7.13
C VAL A 103 -7.18 4.20 -5.65
N LEU A 104 -8.48 4.11 -5.33
CA LEU A 104 -8.93 4.03 -3.94
C LEU A 104 -8.55 2.71 -3.27
N ARG A 105 -8.54 1.59 -4.03
CA ARG A 105 -8.03 0.30 -3.54
C ARG A 105 -6.55 0.38 -3.17
N ILE A 106 -5.73 0.92 -4.07
CA ILE A 106 -4.29 1.12 -3.83
C ILE A 106 -4.08 2.03 -2.62
N ASP A 107 -4.79 3.16 -2.57
CA ASP A 107 -4.70 4.16 -1.49
C ASP A 107 -5.11 3.59 -0.13
N ARG A 108 -6.11 2.69 -0.09
CA ARG A 108 -6.47 1.95 1.13
C ARG A 108 -5.32 1.07 1.60
N ILE A 109 -4.72 0.28 0.71
CA ILE A 109 -3.59 -0.60 1.08
C ILE A 109 -2.38 0.22 1.53
N TYR A 110 -2.08 1.32 0.87
CA TYR A 110 -0.94 2.18 1.24
C TYR A 110 -1.05 2.82 2.61
N ARG A 111 -2.28 2.99 3.11
CA ARG A 111 -2.52 3.51 4.46
C ARG A 111 -2.52 2.45 5.54
N GLN A 112 -2.56 1.17 5.17
CA GLN A 112 -2.51 0.07 6.15
C GLN A 112 -1.06 -0.15 6.60
N PRO A 113 -0.83 -0.41 7.91
CA PRO A 113 0.45 -0.93 8.34
C PRO A 113 0.67 -2.28 7.66
N GLN A 114 1.89 -2.52 7.14
CA GLN A 114 2.24 -3.73 6.39
C GLN A 114 1.36 -3.95 5.14
N GLY A 115 1.03 -2.87 4.44
CA GLY A 115 0.13 -2.90 3.29
C GLY A 115 0.78 -3.46 2.02
N HIS A 116 0.82 -4.78 1.87
CA HIS A 116 1.31 -5.43 0.65
C HIS A 116 0.24 -5.53 -0.45
N LEU A 117 0.62 -5.26 -1.71
CA LEU A 117 -0.29 -5.27 -2.84
C LEU A 117 0.31 -5.95 -4.06
N LEU A 118 -0.39 -6.97 -4.57
CA LEU A 118 -0.13 -7.57 -5.87
C LEU A 118 -1.18 -7.07 -6.87
N LEU A 119 -0.75 -6.27 -7.86
CA LEU A 119 -1.62 -5.76 -8.91
C LEU A 119 -1.61 -6.69 -10.13
N ILE A 120 -2.72 -7.37 -10.38
CA ILE A 120 -2.89 -8.28 -11.52
C ILE A 120 -3.76 -7.61 -12.57
N GLY A 121 -3.32 -7.64 -13.82
CA GLY A 121 -4.07 -7.10 -14.95
C GLY A 121 -3.28 -7.17 -16.25
N THR A 122 -3.93 -6.91 -17.37
CA THR A 122 -3.31 -6.95 -18.70
C THR A 122 -2.12 -5.99 -18.81
N SER A 123 -1.17 -6.31 -19.69
CA SER A 123 -0.06 -5.39 -19.99
C SER A 123 -0.60 -4.08 -20.56
N GLY A 124 -0.01 -2.95 -20.17
CA GLY A 124 -0.45 -1.62 -20.60
C GLY A 124 -1.68 -1.05 -19.89
N SER A 125 -2.29 -1.76 -18.92
CA SER A 125 -3.45 -1.24 -18.16
C SER A 125 -3.13 -0.12 -17.16
N GLY A 126 -1.88 0.34 -17.11
CA GLY A 126 -1.46 1.44 -16.25
C GLY A 126 -1.21 1.07 -14.78
N LYS A 127 -1.11 -0.22 -14.43
CA LYS A 127 -0.88 -0.70 -13.04
C LYS A 127 0.24 0.06 -12.34
N THR A 128 1.44 0.07 -12.93
CA THR A 128 2.62 0.75 -12.40
C THR A 128 2.41 2.25 -12.29
N THR A 129 1.79 2.86 -13.31
CA THR A 129 1.49 4.30 -13.33
C THR A 129 0.49 4.70 -12.25
N LEU A 130 -0.58 3.93 -12.04
CA LEU A 130 -1.56 4.17 -10.98
C LEU A 130 -0.95 3.99 -9.59
N SER A 131 -0.13 2.96 -9.41
CA SER A 131 0.63 2.72 -8.19
C SER A 131 1.53 3.93 -7.84
N ARG A 132 2.29 4.43 -8.81
CA ARG A 132 3.12 5.64 -8.67
C ARG A 132 2.31 6.90 -8.40
N PHE A 133 1.18 7.08 -9.08
CA PHE A 133 0.30 8.23 -8.87
C PHE A 133 -0.24 8.28 -7.44
N VAL A 134 -0.72 7.15 -6.92
CA VAL A 134 -1.23 7.07 -5.54
C VAL A 134 -0.10 7.23 -4.53
N ALA A 135 1.10 6.73 -4.84
CA ALA A 135 2.29 6.97 -4.02
C ALA A 135 2.61 8.46 -3.93
N TRP A 136 2.63 9.16 -5.07
CA TRP A 136 2.84 10.60 -5.15
C TRP A 136 1.78 11.40 -4.37
N ILE A 137 0.49 11.06 -4.51
CA ILE A 137 -0.58 11.71 -3.72
C ILE A 137 -0.34 11.58 -2.21
N ASN A 138 0.15 10.41 -1.77
CA ASN A 138 0.41 10.14 -0.36
C ASN A 138 1.79 10.65 0.12
N GLY A 139 2.55 11.33 -0.73
CA GLY A 139 3.89 11.83 -0.42
C GLY A 139 4.90 10.70 -0.19
N LEU A 140 4.70 9.56 -0.83
CA LEU A 140 5.61 8.43 -0.78
C LEU A 140 6.62 8.55 -1.92
N SER A 141 7.90 8.41 -1.64
CA SER A 141 8.91 8.32 -2.68
C SER A 141 8.89 6.92 -3.29
N VAL A 142 8.94 6.85 -4.62
CA VAL A 142 8.91 5.56 -5.32
C VAL A 142 10.32 5.02 -5.48
N PHE A 143 10.53 3.78 -5.06
CA PHE A 143 11.69 2.98 -5.43
C PHE A 143 11.21 1.87 -6.37
N GLN A 144 11.48 2.01 -7.66
CA GLN A 144 11.13 1.00 -8.65
C GLN A 144 12.35 0.14 -8.96
N LEU A 145 12.22 -1.17 -8.78
CA LEU A 145 13.31 -2.11 -9.04
C LEU A 145 13.64 -2.15 -10.54
N LYS A 146 14.90 -1.93 -10.88
CA LYS A 146 15.38 -1.89 -12.28
C LYS A 146 16.32 -3.05 -12.53
N VAL A 147 15.73 -4.16 -12.92
CA VAL A 147 16.47 -5.39 -13.20
C VAL A 147 16.96 -5.40 -14.65
N HIS A 148 18.20 -5.86 -14.87
CA HIS A 148 18.80 -6.07 -16.19
C HIS A 148 19.36 -7.50 -16.30
N SER A 149 19.81 -7.90 -17.49
CA SER A 149 20.26 -9.29 -17.78
C SER A 149 21.45 -9.81 -16.98
N LYS A 150 22.14 -8.94 -16.23
CA LYS A 150 23.29 -9.27 -15.38
C LYS A 150 23.01 -9.03 -13.90
N TYR A 151 21.76 -8.73 -13.57
CA TYR A 151 21.35 -8.42 -12.21
C TYR A 151 21.39 -9.69 -11.37
N THR A 152 22.01 -9.59 -10.20
CA THR A 152 22.31 -10.71 -9.31
C THR A 152 21.55 -10.58 -8.00
N ALA A 153 21.56 -11.65 -7.20
CA ALA A 153 21.02 -11.62 -5.84
C ALA A 153 21.74 -10.58 -4.96
N THR A 154 23.05 -10.37 -5.17
CA THR A 154 23.83 -9.37 -4.43
C THR A 154 23.35 -7.95 -4.73
N ASP A 155 23.04 -7.65 -6.00
CA ASP A 155 22.50 -6.35 -6.41
C ASP A 155 21.14 -6.09 -5.73
N PHE A 156 20.31 -7.12 -5.59
CA PHE A 156 19.06 -7.00 -4.84
C PHE A 156 19.26 -6.73 -3.36
N ASP A 157 20.21 -7.43 -2.74
CA ASP A 157 20.54 -7.18 -1.34
C ASP A 157 21.02 -5.73 -1.15
N GLU A 158 21.79 -5.17 -2.09
CA GLU A 158 22.19 -3.76 -2.08
C GLU A 158 21.02 -2.77 -2.27
N ASP A 159 20.10 -3.06 -3.18
CA ASP A 159 18.88 -2.27 -3.38
C ASP A 159 18.01 -2.25 -2.12
N ILE A 160 17.83 -3.42 -1.47
CA ILE A 160 17.07 -3.53 -0.23
C ILE A 160 17.79 -2.81 0.91
N ARG A 161 19.12 -2.94 1.05
CA ARG A 161 19.90 -2.15 2.03
C ARG A 161 19.70 -0.66 1.82
N THR A 162 19.69 -0.20 0.57
CA THR A 162 19.46 1.20 0.21
C THR A 162 18.08 1.67 0.66
N VAL A 163 17.04 0.88 0.40
CA VAL A 163 15.67 1.17 0.84
C VAL A 163 15.59 1.20 2.37
N LEU A 164 16.17 0.22 3.06
CA LEU A 164 16.16 0.16 4.53
C LEU A 164 16.93 1.31 5.18
N ARG A 165 18.06 1.75 4.59
CA ARG A 165 18.77 2.96 5.08
C ARG A 165 17.94 4.23 4.88
N ARG A 166 17.21 4.35 3.76
CA ARG A 166 16.32 5.50 3.50
C ARG A 166 15.15 5.55 4.49
N THR A 167 14.49 4.42 4.71
CA THR A 167 13.35 4.36 5.63
C THR A 167 13.79 4.43 7.09
N GLY A 168 14.84 3.70 7.47
CA GLY A 168 15.33 3.59 8.84
C GLY A 168 16.11 4.80 9.34
N CYS A 169 16.99 5.39 8.54
CA CYS A 169 17.81 6.53 8.97
C CYS A 169 17.16 7.86 8.57
N ARG A 170 16.70 7.99 7.32
CA ARG A 170 16.20 9.28 6.81
C ARG A 170 14.72 9.54 7.10
N ASN A 171 14.04 8.59 7.77
CA ASN A 171 12.60 8.62 8.03
C ASN A 171 11.79 8.89 6.74
N GLU A 172 12.29 8.37 5.62
CA GLU A 172 11.67 8.55 4.31
C GLU A 172 10.57 7.50 4.12
N LYS A 173 9.40 7.93 3.65
CA LYS A 173 8.31 7.02 3.32
C LYS A 173 8.48 6.52 1.89
N VAL A 174 8.86 5.25 1.75
CA VAL A 174 9.18 4.66 0.45
C VAL A 174 8.09 3.67 0.02
N CYS A 175 7.64 3.82 -1.23
CA CYS A 175 6.85 2.82 -1.96
C CYS A 175 7.79 2.00 -2.85
N PHE A 176 8.01 0.74 -2.48
CA PHE A 176 8.79 -0.19 -3.30
C PHE A 176 7.88 -0.82 -4.36
N ILE A 177 8.25 -0.68 -5.63
CA ILE A 177 7.51 -1.22 -6.78
C ILE A 177 8.40 -2.21 -7.53
N MET A 178 7.83 -3.38 -7.80
CA MET A 178 8.44 -4.42 -8.62
C MET A 178 7.49 -4.81 -9.73
N ASP A 179 8.03 -4.96 -10.94
CA ASP A 179 7.31 -5.37 -12.14
C ASP A 179 7.53 -6.87 -12.42
N GLU A 180 6.66 -7.47 -13.24
CA GLU A 180 6.76 -8.88 -13.64
C GLU A 180 8.07 -9.16 -14.38
N SER A 181 8.56 -8.19 -15.14
CA SER A 181 9.83 -8.26 -15.86
C SER A 181 11.06 -8.38 -14.94
N ASN A 182 10.90 -8.11 -13.64
CA ASN A 182 11.97 -8.22 -12.64
C ASN A 182 12.09 -9.64 -12.04
N MET A 183 11.16 -10.56 -12.33
CA MET A 183 11.16 -11.93 -11.81
C MET A 183 12.11 -12.85 -12.61
N LEU A 184 13.41 -12.66 -12.45
CA LEU A 184 14.44 -13.36 -13.24
C LEU A 184 14.71 -14.81 -12.82
N ASP A 185 14.59 -15.16 -11.54
CA ASP A 185 15.00 -16.48 -11.02
C ASP A 185 14.20 -16.90 -9.77
N THR A 186 14.08 -18.20 -9.52
CA THR A 186 13.33 -18.76 -8.37
C THR A 186 13.93 -18.33 -7.03
N GLY A 187 15.26 -18.18 -6.95
CA GLY A 187 15.94 -17.73 -5.73
C GLY A 187 15.57 -16.30 -5.31
N PHE A 188 15.11 -15.46 -6.25
CA PHE A 188 14.65 -14.10 -5.97
C PHE A 188 13.26 -14.08 -5.31
N LEU A 189 12.36 -14.96 -5.76
CA LEU A 189 11.04 -15.13 -5.14
C LEU A 189 11.16 -15.68 -3.72
N GLU A 190 12.08 -16.60 -3.47
CA GLU A 190 12.35 -17.12 -2.12
C GLU A 190 12.82 -16.03 -1.16
N ARG A 191 13.69 -15.12 -1.64
CA ARG A 191 14.13 -13.96 -0.85
C ARG A 191 12.97 -13.03 -0.56
N LEU A 192 12.17 -12.64 -1.56
CA LEU A 192 10.98 -11.82 -1.34
C LEU A 192 9.99 -12.47 -0.36
N ASN A 193 9.77 -13.78 -0.46
CA ASN A 193 8.91 -14.49 0.47
C ASN A 193 9.47 -14.46 1.90
N THR A 194 10.78 -14.61 2.06
CA THR A 194 11.44 -14.49 3.39
C THR A 194 11.27 -13.09 3.95
N LEU A 195 11.48 -12.06 3.11
CA LEU A 195 11.28 -10.66 3.45
C LEU A 195 9.85 -10.34 3.90
N LEU A 196 8.85 -10.87 3.19
CA LEU A 196 7.43 -10.72 3.53
C LEU A 196 7.03 -11.53 4.77
N ALA A 197 7.55 -12.76 4.92
CA ALA A 197 7.19 -13.67 6.01
C ALA A 197 7.75 -13.21 7.36
N ASN A 198 8.96 -12.67 7.39
CA ASN A 198 9.58 -12.20 8.62
C ASN A 198 9.15 -10.77 9.00
N GLY A 199 8.52 -10.03 8.08
CA GLY A 199 8.21 -8.60 8.27
C GLY A 199 9.47 -7.72 8.38
N GLU A 200 10.66 -8.28 8.10
CA GLU A 200 11.99 -7.67 8.25
C GLU A 200 12.39 -6.80 7.05
N VAL A 201 11.68 -6.93 5.93
CA VAL A 201 11.65 -5.86 4.93
C VAL A 201 10.21 -5.46 4.78
N ILE A 202 9.93 -4.27 5.27
CA ILE A 202 8.75 -3.50 4.93
C ILE A 202 8.85 -3.16 3.43
N LEU A 203 8.61 -4.17 2.61
CA LEU A 203 8.30 -4.01 1.21
C LEU A 203 6.85 -3.56 1.21
N LEU A 204 6.59 -2.29 0.91
CA LEU A 204 5.29 -1.60 0.98
C LEU A 204 4.91 -0.94 2.31
N ASN A 205 5.02 0.40 2.30
CA ASN A 205 4.43 1.37 3.23
C ASN A 205 4.63 1.12 4.73
N LEU A 206 5.74 1.66 5.24
CA LEU A 206 5.77 2.19 6.61
C LEU A 206 5.35 3.65 6.59
N LEU A 207 4.06 3.89 6.81
CA LEU A 207 3.64 5.12 7.49
C LEU A 207 4.07 5.01 8.95
N LEU A 208 5.31 5.39 9.25
CA LEU A 208 5.66 5.77 10.62
C LEU A 208 4.94 7.08 10.94
N ASN A 209 3.72 6.96 11.48
CA ASN A 209 3.07 8.06 12.19
C ASN A 209 3.21 7.81 13.68
N LYS A 210 3.88 8.75 14.35
CA LYS A 210 4.10 8.85 15.80
C LYS A 210 2.82 8.53 16.59
N ALA A 211 2.87 7.45 17.39
CA ALA A 211 2.36 7.39 18.76
C ALA A 211 2.68 6.02 19.39
N GLY A 212 3.76 5.96 20.16
CA GLY A 212 3.99 4.97 21.21
C GLY A 212 4.12 3.50 20.80
N LEU A 213 5.30 3.07 20.34
CA LEU A 213 5.72 1.67 20.35
C LEU A 213 7.24 1.62 20.57
N SER A 214 7.69 1.55 21.83
CA SER A 214 9.11 1.51 22.22
C SER A 214 9.75 0.12 22.15
N GLU A 215 8.99 -0.97 21.93
CA GLU A 215 9.53 -2.33 22.03
C GLU A 215 9.74 -3.09 20.70
N TYR A 216 9.19 -2.62 19.57
CA TYR A 216 9.25 -3.36 18.28
C TYR A 216 10.31 -2.86 17.30
N PHE A 217 11.17 -1.92 17.69
CA PHE A 217 12.10 -1.22 16.78
C PHE A 217 13.39 -2.00 16.47
N PHE A 218 13.76 -3.03 17.23
CA PHE A 218 15.07 -3.70 17.09
C PHE A 218 15.06 -4.94 16.20
N HIS A 219 13.94 -5.66 16.11
CA HIS A 219 13.86 -6.87 15.29
C HIS A 219 13.62 -6.69 13.78
N PRO A 220 13.00 -5.62 13.25
CA PRO A 220 12.60 -5.58 11.84
C PRO A 220 13.74 -5.26 10.86
N PHE A 221 15.00 -5.18 11.30
CA PHE A 221 16.15 -4.91 10.41
C PHE A 221 17.19 -6.03 10.36
N TYR A 222 16.99 -7.11 11.13
CA TYR A 222 17.86 -8.28 11.04
C TYR A 222 17.35 -9.20 9.93
N VAL A 223 17.71 -8.91 8.68
CA VAL A 223 17.59 -9.89 7.60
C VAL A 223 18.91 -10.69 7.58
N PRO A 224 18.91 -12.01 7.88
CA PRO A 224 20.12 -12.82 7.86
C PRO A 224 20.85 -12.69 6.51
N GLY A 225 22.14 -12.34 6.52
CA GLY A 225 22.95 -12.12 5.32
C GLY A 225 22.84 -10.73 4.69
N LEU A 226 21.90 -9.88 5.13
CA LEU A 226 21.74 -8.54 4.57
C LEU A 226 22.62 -7.51 5.30
N PHE A 227 22.56 -7.45 6.62
CA PHE A 227 23.45 -6.62 7.43
C PHE A 227 24.18 -7.52 8.41
N GLU A 228 25.50 -7.61 8.30
CA GLU A 228 26.34 -8.45 9.16
C GLU A 228 27.42 -7.61 9.85
N GLY A 229 27.80 -8.02 11.07
CA GLY A 229 28.90 -7.42 11.82
C GLY A 229 28.81 -5.90 11.99
N ASP A 230 29.84 -5.20 11.52
CA ASP A 230 29.99 -3.75 11.65
C ASP A 230 28.90 -2.97 10.89
N ASP A 231 28.36 -3.53 9.80
CA ASP A 231 27.31 -2.87 9.01
C ASP A 231 25.98 -2.82 9.76
N TYR A 232 25.61 -3.90 10.45
CA TYR A 232 24.43 -3.93 11.32
C TYR A 232 24.60 -2.95 12.48
N THR A 233 25.76 -2.98 13.13
CA THR A 233 26.07 -2.08 14.26
C THR A 233 25.99 -0.60 13.83
N THR A 234 26.53 -0.28 12.65
CA THR A 234 26.48 1.07 12.08
C THR A 234 25.05 1.49 11.75
N LEU A 235 24.26 0.62 11.13
CA LEU A 235 22.84 0.88 10.84
C LEU A 235 22.06 1.16 12.12
N MET A 236 22.22 0.33 13.15
CA MET A 236 21.53 0.49 14.42
C MET A 236 21.96 1.77 15.16
N SER A 237 23.24 2.15 15.08
CA SER A 237 23.72 3.44 15.61
C SER A 237 23.07 4.62 14.91
N GLN A 238 22.99 4.60 13.57
CA GLN A 238 22.34 5.66 12.78
C GLN A 238 20.85 5.78 13.10
N ILE A 239 20.13 4.66 13.19
CA ILE A 239 18.71 4.64 13.58
C ILE A 239 18.54 5.23 14.99
N LYS A 240 19.41 4.86 15.94
CA LYS A 240 19.37 5.40 17.32
C LYS A 240 19.58 6.91 17.36
N GLU A 241 20.60 7.41 16.66
CA GLU A 241 20.89 8.84 16.59
C GLU A 241 19.73 9.63 15.98
N ASP A 242 19.15 9.13 14.88
CA ASP A 242 18.05 9.82 14.19
C ASP A 242 16.75 9.75 14.98
N ALA A 243 16.46 8.66 15.69
CA ALA A 243 15.34 8.59 16.62
C ALA A 243 15.49 9.62 17.76
N HIS A 244 16.70 9.75 18.31
CA HIS A 244 16.98 10.72 19.36
C HIS A 244 16.81 12.17 18.87
N ARG A 245 17.29 12.49 17.66
CA ARG A 245 17.06 13.81 17.01
C ARG A 245 15.57 14.13 16.84
N GLN A 246 14.73 13.12 16.66
CA GLN A 246 13.28 13.28 16.48
C GLN A 246 12.49 13.30 17.80
N GLY A 247 13.18 13.25 18.94
CA GLY A 247 12.61 13.23 20.27
C GLY A 247 11.94 11.91 20.64
N LEU A 248 12.29 10.81 19.95
CA LEU A 248 11.83 9.47 20.27
C LEU A 248 12.89 8.84 21.19
N MET A 249 12.49 8.46 22.41
CA MET A 249 13.32 7.59 23.24
C MET A 249 13.13 6.16 22.75
N LEU A 250 14.19 5.58 22.18
CA LEU A 250 14.30 4.15 21.99
C LEU A 250 14.82 3.60 23.30
N ASP A 251 13.95 2.99 24.10
CA ASP A 251 14.41 2.21 25.25
C ASP A 251 15.28 1.08 24.71
N SER A 252 16.52 0.99 25.19
CA SER A 252 17.31 -0.20 24.92
C SER A 252 16.65 -1.37 25.65
N PRO A 253 16.45 -2.53 24.99
CA PRO A 253 16.30 -3.77 25.71
C PRO A 253 17.69 -4.15 26.24
N ASP A 254 18.18 -3.40 27.24
CA ASP A 254 19.27 -3.89 28.07
C ASP A 254 18.63 -4.72 29.19
N GLU A 255 18.30 -5.97 28.85
CA GLU A 255 18.52 -7.20 29.63
C GLU A 255 18.27 -8.45 28.77
#